data_AF-A0A4S8LNX6-F1
#
_entry.id   AF-A0A4S8LNX6-F1
#
_cell.length_a   1.000
_cell.length_b   1.000
_cell.length_c   1.000
_cell.angle_alpha   90.00
_cell.angle_beta   90.00
_cell.angle_gamma   90.00
#
_symmetry.space_group_name_H-M   'P 1'
#
loop_
_entity.id
_entity.type
_entity.pdbx_description
1 polymer ?
#
loop_
_entity_poly.entity_id
_entity_poly.type
_entity_poly.pdbx_seq_one_letter_code
_entity_poly.pdbx_strand_id
1 'polypeptide(L)'
;MSKIEGSSQSPIRLDVDESDVFEDWNANDWIGCGRVWSDIPDYVQAEKMRLLTVPNHFAELLPAEDNTVNHLLKYQIPLTIEKTDITHDIHLAFNADPPDSSLQITLGQSWLDSNQSVRSTNTNLALPFWVLTFFSAARKARISQKRWQDAINWAHKVNTGTGIRESFLRTLSVTPWSGPIPGVWTDGQLEDLWRLLGDIPLESPLLNAMLTVASLRLKSESSTAVLTTDFSNAITYRATMDGSEAQLSSILSRIHSFNYRKVLVIVHYPEFHWGACLIDLDQRIVRFGDGLHRGLPSIFTQNLLVWLKESFQVDRGEQFEVMNDLPCRRQKTIIHAELLPSMLLSIMSLTKSYERRNKPV
;
A
#
# COMPACT_ATOMS: atom_id res chain seq x y z
N MET A 1 71.78 -8.88 -25.83
CA MET A 1 71.90 -7.78 -24.84
C MET A 1 71.37 -6.51 -25.48
N SER A 2 70.08 -6.19 -25.28
CA SER A 2 69.47 -4.92 -25.72
C SER A 2 69.05 -4.12 -24.49
N LYS A 3 69.45 -2.84 -24.46
CA LYS A 3 68.98 -1.87 -23.46
C LYS A 3 67.54 -1.50 -23.77
N ILE A 4 66.68 -1.53 -22.76
CA ILE A 4 65.31 -0.98 -22.79
C ILE A 4 65.40 0.39 -22.14
N GLU A 5 65.14 1.45 -22.92
CA GLU A 5 65.01 2.82 -22.42
C GLU A 5 63.57 3.06 -21.97
N GLY A 6 63.41 3.50 -20.72
CA GLY A 6 62.12 3.81 -20.11
C GLY A 6 61.61 5.19 -20.52
N SER A 7 60.46 5.22 -21.19
CA SER A 7 59.67 6.42 -21.45
C SER A 7 59.02 6.92 -20.16
N SER A 8 59.54 8.01 -19.60
CA SER A 8 58.90 8.77 -18.53
C SER A 8 57.77 9.62 -19.12
N GLN A 9 56.52 9.15 -18.97
CA GLN A 9 55.34 9.98 -19.24
C GLN A 9 55.12 10.94 -18.07
N SER A 10 55.14 12.23 -18.37
CA SER A 10 54.79 13.29 -17.43
C SER A 10 53.29 13.24 -17.09
N PRO A 11 52.89 13.62 -15.86
CA PRO A 11 51.49 13.60 -15.45
C PRO A 11 50.67 14.59 -16.28
N ILE A 12 49.49 14.15 -16.71
CA ILE A 12 48.48 14.97 -17.38
C ILE A 12 48.06 16.08 -16.40
N ARG A 13 48.48 17.32 -16.66
CA ARG A 13 47.92 18.51 -16.02
C ARG A 13 46.54 18.76 -16.63
N LEU A 14 45.49 18.57 -15.84
CA LEU A 14 44.18 19.14 -16.13
C LEU A 14 44.27 20.62 -15.75
N ASP A 15 44.37 21.49 -16.76
CA ASP A 15 44.21 22.93 -16.59
C ASP A 15 42.72 23.16 -16.27
N VAL A 16 42.40 23.20 -14.97
CA VAL A 16 41.10 23.64 -14.46
C VAL A 16 41.12 25.16 -14.54
N ASP A 17 40.19 25.73 -15.31
CA ASP A 17 40.01 27.16 -15.48
C ASP A 17 39.69 27.78 -14.10
N GLU A 18 40.68 28.42 -13.46
CA GLU A 18 40.61 28.98 -12.09
C GLU A 18 39.68 30.21 -11.99
N SER A 19 38.85 30.50 -12.99
CA SER A 19 37.93 31.64 -13.01
C SER A 19 36.49 31.32 -12.67
N ASP A 20 36.16 30.09 -12.26
CA ASP A 20 34.94 29.87 -11.48
C ASP A 20 35.16 30.52 -10.11
N VAL A 21 34.67 31.76 -10.01
CA VAL A 21 34.50 32.49 -8.76
C VAL A 21 33.72 31.56 -7.84
N PHE A 22 34.43 30.87 -6.95
CA PHE A 22 33.81 30.28 -5.78
C PHE A 22 33.14 31.45 -5.06
N GLU A 23 31.81 31.58 -5.21
CA GLU A 23 31.02 32.43 -4.33
C GLU A 23 31.50 32.15 -2.91
N ASP A 24 31.85 33.22 -2.18
CA ASP A 24 32.42 33.12 -0.85
C ASP A 24 31.65 32.10 -0.03
N TRP A 25 32.32 31.01 0.33
CA TRP A 25 31.71 29.91 1.07
C TRP A 25 31.12 30.48 2.37
N ASN A 26 29.79 30.61 2.44
CA ASN A 26 29.10 31.10 3.62
C ASN A 26 28.72 29.92 4.50
N ALA A 27 29.43 29.76 5.60
CA ALA A 27 29.16 28.73 6.60
C ALA A 27 27.69 28.72 7.08
N ASN A 28 27.01 29.88 7.07
CA ASN A 28 25.61 30.00 7.49
C ASN A 28 24.60 29.52 6.45
N ASP A 29 25.03 29.36 5.19
CA ASP A 29 24.21 28.76 4.13
C ASP A 29 24.34 27.24 4.07
N TRP A 30 25.30 26.68 4.80
CA TRP A 30 25.58 25.25 4.84
C TRP A 30 24.78 24.52 5.92
N ILE A 31 24.84 23.19 5.85
CA ILE A 31 24.00 22.35 6.67
C ILE A 31 24.50 22.30 8.13
N GLY A 32 23.60 22.37 9.11
CA GLY A 32 23.87 22.57 10.54
C GLY A 32 23.18 23.80 11.13
N CYS A 33 22.71 24.72 10.29
CA CYS A 33 22.20 26.04 10.70
C CYS A 33 20.67 26.10 10.87
N GLY A 34 19.98 24.97 11.02
CA GLY A 34 18.53 24.94 11.27
C GLY A 34 17.65 25.30 10.05
N ARG A 35 18.21 25.32 8.83
CA ARG A 35 17.42 25.43 7.60
C ARG A 35 16.64 24.14 7.39
N VAL A 36 15.31 24.23 7.36
CA VAL A 36 14.46 23.16 6.84
C VAL A 36 14.49 23.28 5.32
N TRP A 37 15.21 22.38 4.64
CA TRP A 37 15.23 22.36 3.18
C TRP A 37 13.89 21.79 2.69
N SER A 38 12.96 22.67 2.29
CA SER A 38 11.75 22.26 1.57
C SER A 38 12.11 21.67 0.20
N ASP A 39 13.20 22.17 -0.39
CA ASP A 39 13.69 21.82 -1.72
C ASP A 39 15.15 21.38 -1.64
N ILE A 40 15.37 20.07 -1.41
CA ILE A 40 16.71 19.47 -1.36
C ILE A 40 17.29 19.48 -2.78
N PRO A 41 18.48 20.09 -3.04
CA PRO A 41 19.06 20.12 -4.38
C PRO A 41 19.29 18.72 -4.96
N ASP A 42 19.13 18.56 -6.27
CA ASP A 42 19.21 17.26 -6.97
C ASP A 42 20.53 16.51 -6.68
N TYR A 43 21.66 17.22 -6.61
CA TYR A 43 22.96 16.60 -6.30
C TYR A 43 23.03 16.02 -4.88
N VAL A 44 22.34 16.64 -3.92
CA VAL A 44 22.23 16.13 -2.53
C VAL A 44 21.33 14.90 -2.51
N GLN A 45 20.23 14.91 -3.27
CA GLN A 45 19.36 13.74 -3.41
C GLN A 45 20.12 12.57 -4.05
N ALA A 46 20.90 12.83 -5.11
CA ALA A 46 21.72 11.82 -5.77
C ALA A 46 22.75 11.20 -4.83
N GLU A 47 23.45 12.02 -4.03
CA GLU A 47 24.42 11.51 -3.05
C GLU A 47 23.75 10.71 -1.93
N LYS A 48 22.59 11.16 -1.44
CA LYS A 48 21.78 10.38 -0.48
C LYS A 48 21.40 9.01 -1.05
N MET A 49 20.94 8.96 -2.30
CA MET A 49 20.62 7.70 -2.97
C MET A 49 21.86 6.81 -3.13
N ARG A 50 23.01 7.38 -3.48
CA ARG A 50 24.28 6.65 -3.57
C ARG A 50 24.69 6.03 -2.23
N LEU A 51 24.57 6.78 -1.13
CA LEU A 51 24.91 6.31 0.22
C LEU A 51 23.95 5.23 0.75
N LEU A 52 22.68 5.28 0.34
CA LEU A 52 21.66 4.29 0.70
C LEU A 52 21.65 3.05 -0.23
N THR A 53 22.40 3.09 -1.33
CA THR A 53 22.47 1.98 -2.29
C THR A 53 23.22 0.80 -1.66
N VAL A 54 22.56 -0.34 -1.57
CA VAL A 54 23.13 -1.59 -1.05
C VAL A 54 24.15 -2.14 -2.05
N PRO A 55 25.40 -2.41 -1.66
CA PRO A 55 26.37 -3.04 -2.54
C PRO A 55 25.89 -4.41 -3.06
N ASN A 56 26.18 -4.74 -4.32
CA ASN A 56 25.64 -5.92 -5.00
C ASN A 56 25.80 -7.23 -4.21
N HIS A 57 26.99 -7.48 -3.62
CA HIS A 57 27.25 -8.70 -2.85
C HIS A 57 26.38 -8.83 -1.58
N PHE A 58 25.89 -7.71 -1.02
CA PHE A 58 24.88 -7.73 0.05
C PHE A 58 23.46 -7.79 -0.52
N ALA A 59 23.20 -7.13 -1.65
CA ALA A 59 21.88 -7.17 -2.30
C ALA A 59 21.49 -8.60 -2.70
N GLU A 60 22.46 -9.43 -3.11
CA GLU A 60 22.28 -10.86 -3.40
C GLU A 60 21.81 -11.70 -2.20
N LEU A 61 21.98 -11.18 -0.97
CA LEU A 61 21.51 -11.81 0.27
C LEU A 61 20.05 -11.45 0.62
N LEU A 62 19.41 -10.60 -0.19
CA LEU A 62 18.00 -10.26 -0.07
C LEU A 62 17.20 -10.98 -1.17
N PRO A 63 15.97 -11.42 -0.88
CA PRO A 63 15.10 -11.92 -1.92
C PRO A 63 14.72 -10.75 -2.85
N ALA A 64 15.01 -10.89 -4.15
CA ALA A 64 14.51 -9.98 -5.18
C ALA A 64 12.98 -9.85 -5.09
N GLU A 65 12.43 -8.66 -5.36
CA GLU A 65 10.99 -8.37 -5.17
C GLU A 65 10.09 -9.14 -6.16
N ASP A 66 10.63 -9.49 -7.33
CA ASP A 66 9.97 -10.29 -8.37
C ASP A 66 9.98 -11.80 -8.09
N ASN A 67 10.71 -12.24 -7.05
CA ASN A 67 10.64 -13.62 -6.60
C ASN A 67 9.22 -13.99 -6.21
N THR A 68 8.85 -15.24 -6.45
CA THR A 68 7.51 -15.71 -6.08
C THR A 68 7.38 -15.91 -4.58
N VAL A 69 6.16 -15.90 -4.05
CA VAL A 69 5.90 -16.20 -2.63
C VAL A 69 6.54 -17.53 -2.21
N ASN A 70 6.46 -18.56 -3.05
CA ASN A 70 7.10 -19.85 -2.79
C ASN A 70 8.63 -19.77 -2.73
N HIS A 71 9.25 -18.92 -3.55
CA HIS A 71 10.69 -18.70 -3.49
C HIS A 71 11.06 -17.94 -2.22
N LEU A 72 10.33 -16.87 -1.88
CA LEU A 72 10.50 -16.12 -0.63
C LEU A 72 10.46 -17.06 0.59
N LEU A 73 9.49 -17.96 0.68
CA LEU A 73 9.35 -18.88 1.83
C LEU A 73 10.51 -19.86 1.99
N LYS A 74 11.23 -20.17 0.92
CA LYS A 74 12.41 -21.04 0.92
C LYS A 74 13.71 -20.26 1.07
N TYR A 75 13.66 -18.95 0.84
CA TYR A 75 14.83 -18.09 0.84
C TYR A 75 15.39 -17.94 2.25
N GLN A 76 16.67 -18.24 2.43
CA GLN A 76 17.34 -18.09 3.73
C GLN A 76 17.85 -16.67 3.86
N ILE A 77 17.04 -15.80 4.49
CA ILE A 77 17.47 -14.44 4.81
C ILE A 77 18.54 -14.57 5.91
N PRO A 78 19.78 -14.04 5.71
CA PRO A 78 20.88 -14.22 6.64
C PRO A 78 20.41 -13.94 8.06
N LEU A 79 20.62 -14.88 8.98
CA LEU A 79 20.27 -14.66 10.37
C LEU A 79 21.10 -13.51 10.89
N THR A 80 20.43 -12.64 11.62
CA THR A 80 21.13 -11.64 12.41
C THR A 80 21.91 -12.37 13.51
N ILE A 81 23.23 -12.27 13.48
CA ILE A 81 24.15 -13.01 14.35
C ILE A 81 23.81 -12.71 15.81
N GLU A 82 23.45 -13.75 16.56
CA GLU A 82 23.39 -13.69 18.02
C GLU A 82 24.83 -13.60 18.54
N LYS A 83 25.20 -12.42 19.06
CA LYS A 83 26.36 -11.96 19.88
C LYS A 83 27.66 -12.79 20.08
N THR A 84 27.78 -14.07 19.77
CA THR A 84 28.83 -14.94 20.33
C THR A 84 29.99 -15.31 19.41
N ASP A 85 29.98 -15.01 18.11
CA ASP A 85 31.07 -15.43 17.19
C ASP A 85 31.59 -14.32 16.26
N ILE A 86 31.88 -13.15 16.83
CA ILE A 86 32.53 -12.04 16.10
C ILE A 86 34.04 -12.20 16.22
N THR A 87 34.65 -13.18 15.53
CA THR A 87 36.12 -13.28 15.56
C THR A 87 36.81 -12.89 14.27
N HIS A 88 36.23 -13.03 13.06
CA HIS A 88 37.01 -12.76 11.84
C HIS A 88 36.30 -12.06 10.66
N ASP A 89 35.01 -11.72 10.76
CA ASP A 89 34.32 -10.96 9.68
C ASP A 89 33.35 -9.91 10.25
N ILE A 90 33.92 -8.80 10.73
CA ILE A 90 33.17 -7.66 11.30
C ILE A 90 32.20 -7.07 10.26
N HIS A 91 32.45 -7.28 8.97
CA HIS A 91 31.58 -6.82 7.88
C HIS A 91 30.25 -7.57 7.76
N LEU A 92 30.08 -8.69 8.47
CA LEU A 92 28.86 -9.51 8.45
C LEU A 92 28.26 -9.76 9.84
N ALA A 93 28.90 -9.27 10.91
CA ALA A 93 28.45 -9.39 12.29
C ALA A 93 27.29 -8.44 12.62
N PHE A 94 26.12 -8.76 12.08
CA PHE A 94 24.91 -7.96 12.13
C PHE A 94 23.93 -8.52 13.18
N ASN A 95 23.68 -7.78 14.28
CA ASN A 95 22.85 -8.23 15.41
C ASN A 95 21.33 -8.21 15.13
N ALA A 96 20.56 -8.99 15.92
CA ALA A 96 19.11 -9.21 15.82
C ALA A 96 18.23 -7.95 15.77
N ASP A 97 18.69 -6.89 16.43
CA ASP A 97 17.97 -5.63 16.47
C ASP A 97 18.36 -4.81 15.23
N PRO A 98 17.43 -4.56 14.29
CA PRO A 98 17.70 -3.63 13.21
C PRO A 98 18.05 -2.26 13.83
N PRO A 99 18.97 -1.51 13.21
CA PRO A 99 19.19 -0.12 13.61
C PRO A 99 17.85 0.64 13.59
N ASP A 100 17.67 1.56 14.53
CA ASP A 100 16.41 2.29 14.71
C ASP A 100 15.94 2.88 13.37
N SER A 101 14.77 2.43 12.90
CA SER A 101 14.18 2.90 11.64
C SER A 101 13.85 4.39 11.66
N SER A 102 13.77 5.01 12.84
CA SER A 102 13.68 6.46 12.99
C SER A 102 14.88 7.16 12.31
N LEU A 103 16.04 6.50 12.21
CA LEU A 103 17.23 7.01 11.56
C LEU A 103 17.07 7.18 10.04
N GLN A 104 16.22 6.39 9.38
CA GLN A 104 15.90 6.62 7.96
C GLN A 104 15.04 7.87 7.77
N ILE A 105 14.19 8.18 8.75
CA ILE A 105 13.33 9.37 8.75
C ILE A 105 14.14 10.61 9.14
N THR A 106 15.08 10.48 10.09
CA THR A 106 16.00 11.56 10.49
C THR A 106 17.23 11.68 9.59
N LEU A 107 17.39 10.81 8.59
CA LEU A 107 18.40 10.86 7.51
C LEU A 107 18.26 12.10 6.59
N GLY A 108 17.41 13.06 6.96
CA GLY A 108 17.36 14.41 6.41
C GLY A 108 18.36 15.34 7.11
N GLN A 109 17.82 16.39 7.73
CA GLN A 109 18.60 17.51 8.28
C GLN A 109 19.76 17.07 9.18
N SER A 110 19.54 16.13 10.11
CA SER A 110 20.57 15.67 11.05
C SER A 110 21.76 14.96 10.39
N TRP A 111 21.53 14.30 9.25
CA TRP A 111 22.61 13.71 8.44
C TRP A 111 23.40 14.80 7.71
N LEU A 112 22.67 15.70 7.05
CA LEU A 112 23.26 16.84 6.36
C LEU A 112 24.09 17.70 7.36
N ASP A 113 23.63 17.83 8.60
CA ASP A 113 24.27 18.61 9.67
C ASP A 113 25.57 17.93 10.18
N SER A 114 25.97 16.80 9.58
CA SER A 114 27.12 15.97 9.98
C SER A 114 27.06 15.43 11.42
N ASN A 115 25.88 15.48 12.05
CA ASN A 115 25.73 15.20 13.48
C ASN A 115 25.47 13.72 13.81
N GLN A 116 25.16 12.86 12.83
CA GLN A 116 24.81 11.46 13.10
C GLN A 116 25.46 10.47 12.11
N SER A 117 26.30 9.59 12.64
CA SER A 117 26.73 8.35 12.00
C SER A 117 25.80 7.20 12.41
N VAL A 118 25.43 6.30 11.49
CA VAL A 118 24.74 5.06 11.87
C VAL A 118 25.70 4.25 12.75
N ARG A 119 25.31 3.96 14.00
CA ARG A 119 26.12 3.15 14.91
C ARG A 119 25.36 1.90 15.31
N SER A 120 26.08 0.79 15.34
CA SER A 120 25.58 -0.43 15.97
C SER A 120 25.40 -0.19 17.47
N THR A 121 24.20 -0.44 17.99
CA THR A 121 23.88 -0.30 19.42
C THR A 121 24.72 -1.22 20.30
N ASN A 122 25.18 -2.35 19.78
CA ASN A 122 25.90 -3.38 20.54
C ASN A 122 27.42 -3.25 20.42
N THR A 123 27.94 -2.85 19.26
CA THR A 123 29.40 -2.80 19.02
C THR A 123 29.95 -1.38 18.99
N ASN A 124 29.08 -0.36 19.01
CA ASN A 124 29.43 1.05 18.84
C ASN A 124 30.22 1.36 17.54
N LEU A 125 30.25 0.40 16.60
CA LEU A 125 30.90 0.58 15.30
C LEU A 125 30.07 1.50 14.42
N ALA A 126 30.75 2.42 13.74
CA ALA A 126 30.14 3.22 12.68
C ALA A 126 29.88 2.31 11.47
N LEU A 127 28.65 2.34 10.98
CA LEU A 127 28.17 1.54 9.85
C LEU A 127 27.88 2.47 8.66
N PRO A 128 28.09 2.00 7.42
CA PRO A 128 27.69 2.76 6.24
C PRO A 128 26.15 2.85 6.14
N PHE A 129 25.65 3.93 5.53
CA PHE A 129 24.21 4.22 5.47
C PHE A 129 23.37 3.16 4.77
N TRP A 130 23.92 2.48 3.75
CA TRP A 130 23.23 1.40 3.04
C TRP A 130 22.77 0.26 3.95
N VAL A 131 23.38 0.09 5.13
CA VAL A 131 22.99 -0.92 6.12
C VAL A 131 21.55 -0.71 6.57
N LEU A 132 21.08 0.54 6.67
CA LEU A 132 19.68 0.84 6.99
C LEU A 132 18.73 0.29 5.91
N THR A 133 19.05 0.52 4.63
CA THR A 133 18.28 0.02 3.49
C THR A 133 18.26 -1.50 3.49
N PHE A 134 19.43 -2.14 3.68
CA PHE A 134 19.56 -3.58 3.74
C PHE A 134 18.70 -4.21 4.85
N PHE A 135 18.79 -3.69 6.08
CA PHE A 135 18.01 -4.23 7.20
C PHE A 135 16.51 -3.97 7.08
N SER A 136 16.13 -2.81 6.53
CA SER A 136 14.72 -2.52 6.26
C SER A 136 14.14 -3.55 5.28
N ALA A 137 14.86 -3.83 4.18
CA ALA A 137 14.48 -4.85 3.21
C ALA A 137 14.47 -6.27 3.82
N ALA A 138 15.51 -6.66 4.57
CA ALA A 138 15.57 -7.96 5.24
C ALA A 138 14.43 -8.15 6.24
N ARG A 139 14.13 -7.12 7.05
CA ARG A 139 13.01 -7.11 8.00
C ARG A 139 11.67 -7.26 7.27
N LYS A 140 11.46 -6.47 6.21
CA LYS A 140 10.26 -6.56 5.35
C LYS A 140 10.06 -7.97 4.81
N ALA A 141 11.12 -8.58 4.27
CA ALA A 141 11.08 -9.93 3.74
C ALA A 141 10.78 -10.99 4.82
N ARG A 142 11.40 -10.90 6.02
CA ARG A 142 11.11 -11.81 7.15
C ARG A 142 9.68 -11.70 7.66
N ILE A 143 9.18 -10.47 7.80
CA ILE A 143 7.78 -10.22 8.18
C ILE A 143 6.84 -10.84 7.15
N SER A 144 7.15 -10.66 5.86
CA SER A 144 6.39 -11.25 4.76
C SER A 144 6.44 -12.78 4.74
N GLN A 145 7.61 -13.40 4.99
CA GLN A 145 7.74 -14.85 5.14
C GLN A 145 6.80 -15.38 6.22
N LYS A 146 6.83 -14.77 7.42
CA LYS A 146 5.96 -15.17 8.53
C LYS A 146 4.49 -15.03 8.16
N ARG A 147 4.08 -13.88 7.62
CA ARG A 147 2.70 -13.60 7.20
C ARG A 147 2.19 -14.59 6.15
N TRP A 148 3.00 -14.87 5.12
CA TRP A 148 2.64 -15.85 4.08
C TRP A 148 2.60 -17.27 4.61
N GLN A 149 3.51 -17.65 5.51
CA GLN A 149 3.49 -18.94 6.16
C GLN A 149 2.23 -19.13 7.01
N ASP A 150 1.84 -18.11 7.79
CA ASP A 150 0.62 -18.11 8.58
C ASP A 150 -0.64 -18.21 7.70
N ALA A 151 -0.67 -17.47 6.58
CA ALA A 151 -1.74 -17.53 5.59
C ALA A 151 -1.88 -18.92 4.94
N ILE A 152 -0.76 -19.56 4.57
CA ILE A 152 -0.76 -20.92 4.03
C ILE A 152 -1.24 -21.92 5.10
N ASN A 153 -0.76 -21.80 6.34
CA ASN A 153 -1.19 -22.64 7.45
C ASN A 153 -2.70 -22.50 7.70
N TRP A 154 -3.23 -21.28 7.62
CA TRP A 154 -4.66 -21.03 7.69
C TRP A 154 -5.41 -21.69 6.54
N ALA A 155 -4.95 -21.54 5.29
CA ALA A 155 -5.56 -22.16 4.11
C ALA A 155 -5.59 -23.69 4.18
N HIS A 156 -4.61 -24.31 4.85
CA HIS A 156 -4.61 -25.75 5.12
C HIS A 156 -5.62 -26.19 6.18
N LYS A 157 -5.94 -25.32 7.16
CA LYS A 157 -6.90 -25.59 8.23
C LYS A 157 -8.35 -25.42 7.78
N VAL A 158 -8.62 -24.45 6.91
CA VAL A 158 -9.98 -24.23 6.41
C VAL A 158 -10.34 -25.36 5.47
N ASN A 159 -11.47 -26.03 5.74
CA ASN A 159 -12.03 -27.09 4.89
C ASN A 159 -12.67 -26.48 3.62
N THR A 160 -11.88 -25.74 2.86
CA THR A 160 -12.21 -25.36 1.49
C THR A 160 -11.97 -26.58 0.61
N GLY A 161 -12.88 -26.86 -0.33
CA GLY A 161 -12.72 -28.01 -1.23
C GLY A 161 -11.32 -28.03 -1.87
N THR A 162 -10.76 -29.23 -2.06
CA THR A 162 -9.37 -29.45 -2.48
C THR A 162 -8.95 -28.61 -3.70
N GLY A 163 -9.87 -28.39 -4.65
CA GLY A 163 -9.61 -27.60 -5.86
C GLY A 163 -9.32 -26.10 -5.60
N ILE A 164 -10.00 -25.45 -4.65
CA ILE A 164 -9.75 -24.03 -4.34
C ILE A 164 -8.36 -23.89 -3.73
N ARG A 165 -8.02 -24.77 -2.78
CA ARG A 165 -6.71 -24.80 -2.14
C ARG A 165 -5.58 -25.03 -3.14
N GLU A 166 -5.73 -25.99 -4.05
CA GLU A 166 -4.73 -26.28 -5.09
C GLU A 166 -4.57 -25.12 -6.09
N SER A 167 -5.67 -24.54 -6.55
CA SER A 167 -5.64 -23.35 -7.42
C SER A 167 -4.94 -22.18 -6.73
N PHE A 168 -5.17 -22.02 -5.44
CA PHE A 168 -4.54 -20.99 -4.63
C PHE A 168 -3.03 -21.20 -4.50
N LEU A 169 -2.58 -22.38 -4.06
CA LEU A 169 -1.15 -22.70 -3.92
C LEU A 169 -0.41 -22.60 -5.27
N ARG A 170 -1.07 -22.95 -6.37
CA ARG A 170 -0.55 -22.74 -7.73
C ARG A 170 -0.41 -21.26 -8.04
N THR A 171 -1.35 -20.42 -7.63
CA THR A 171 -1.26 -18.96 -7.83
C THR A 171 -0.06 -18.40 -7.06
N LEU A 172 0.13 -18.78 -5.79
CA LEU A 172 1.30 -18.36 -5.01
C LEU A 172 2.65 -18.75 -5.63
N SER A 173 2.69 -19.84 -6.41
CA SER A 173 3.92 -20.27 -7.09
C SER A 173 4.36 -19.36 -8.22
N VAL A 174 3.48 -18.49 -8.73
CA VAL A 174 3.74 -17.57 -9.84
C VAL A 174 3.56 -16.09 -9.46
N THR A 175 2.96 -15.80 -8.30
CA THR A 175 2.77 -14.42 -7.82
C THR A 175 4.04 -13.91 -7.14
N PRO A 176 4.58 -12.75 -7.56
CA PRO A 176 5.65 -12.06 -6.85
C PRO A 176 5.28 -11.78 -5.39
N TRP A 177 6.25 -11.82 -4.48
CA TRP A 177 5.96 -11.64 -3.06
C TRP A 177 5.75 -10.17 -2.65
N SER A 178 6.27 -9.24 -3.45
CA SER A 178 6.15 -7.79 -3.24
C SER A 178 5.90 -7.05 -4.57
N GLY A 179 5.58 -5.77 -4.48
CA GLY A 179 5.27 -4.91 -5.61
C GLY A 179 3.76 -4.62 -5.76
N PRO A 180 3.39 -3.83 -6.78
CA PRO A 180 2.02 -3.40 -6.99
C PRO A 180 1.11 -4.57 -7.41
N ILE A 181 -0.17 -4.53 -7.03
CA ILE A 181 -1.16 -5.51 -7.48
C ILE A 181 -1.42 -5.32 -8.98
N PRO A 182 -1.11 -6.30 -9.85
CA PRO A 182 -1.23 -6.13 -11.29
C PRO A 182 -2.67 -5.80 -11.74
N GLY A 183 -2.78 -4.82 -12.64
CA GLY A 183 -4.07 -4.42 -13.22
C GLY A 183 -4.95 -3.58 -12.29
N VAL A 184 -4.46 -3.23 -11.10
CA VAL A 184 -5.18 -2.44 -10.12
C VAL A 184 -4.34 -1.22 -9.74
N TRP A 185 -4.90 -0.03 -9.94
CA TRP A 185 -4.21 1.24 -9.69
C TRP A 185 -4.60 1.74 -8.30
N THR A 186 -4.14 1.03 -7.26
CA THR A 186 -4.38 1.38 -5.86
C THR A 186 -3.10 1.32 -5.06
N ASP A 187 -3.10 1.87 -3.85
CA ASP A 187 -1.95 1.81 -2.94
C ASP A 187 -1.67 0.40 -2.39
N GLY A 188 -2.53 -0.59 -2.71
CA GLY A 188 -2.41 -1.96 -2.24
C GLY A 188 -1.23 -2.68 -2.86
N GLN A 189 -0.49 -3.44 -2.04
CA GLN A 189 0.69 -4.18 -2.47
C GLN A 189 0.43 -5.69 -2.50
N LEU A 190 1.18 -6.43 -3.31
CA LEU A 190 1.13 -7.90 -3.36
C LEU A 190 1.43 -8.53 -1.99
N GLU A 191 2.29 -7.89 -1.21
CA GLU A 191 2.62 -8.28 0.16
C GLU A 191 1.47 -8.08 1.16
N ASP A 192 0.35 -7.48 0.78
CA ASP A 192 -0.85 -7.39 1.61
C ASP A 192 -1.86 -8.51 1.33
N LEU A 193 -1.70 -9.24 0.22
CA LEU A 193 -2.64 -10.27 -0.21
C LEU A 193 -2.78 -11.44 0.79
N TRP A 194 -1.78 -11.67 1.65
CA TRP A 194 -1.90 -12.66 2.73
C TRP A 194 -3.06 -12.36 3.68
N ARG A 195 -3.50 -11.09 3.80
CA ARG A 195 -4.65 -10.70 4.64
C ARG A 195 -5.97 -11.27 4.16
N LEU A 196 -6.06 -11.65 2.88
CA LEU A 196 -7.22 -12.37 2.33
C LEU A 196 -7.34 -13.80 2.88
N LEU A 197 -6.32 -14.28 3.59
CA LEU A 197 -6.12 -15.67 3.98
C LEU A 197 -5.87 -15.78 5.47
N GLY A 198 -6.85 -15.32 6.25
CA GLY A 198 -6.73 -15.35 7.69
C GLY A 198 -7.89 -14.64 8.35
N ASP A 199 -7.86 -14.71 9.67
CA ASP A 199 -8.71 -13.90 10.53
C ASP A 199 -8.01 -12.57 10.79
N ILE A 200 -7.81 -11.77 9.73
CA ILE A 200 -7.16 -10.46 9.82
C ILE A 200 -8.00 -9.41 9.10
N PRO A 201 -8.28 -8.25 9.73
CA PRO A 201 -9.05 -7.19 9.09
C PRO A 201 -8.41 -6.71 7.78
N LEU A 202 -9.27 -6.45 6.79
CA LEU A 202 -8.84 -5.83 5.54
C LEU A 202 -8.67 -4.33 5.74
N GLU A 203 -7.55 -3.83 5.24
CA GLU A 203 -7.25 -2.42 5.18
C GLU A 203 -7.74 -1.82 3.86
N SER A 204 -7.96 -0.51 3.86
CA SER A 204 -8.51 0.24 2.71
C SER A 204 -7.76 0.00 1.39
N PRO A 205 -6.41 -0.08 1.32
CA PRO A 205 -5.71 -0.29 0.05
C PRO A 205 -6.05 -1.61 -0.65
N LEU A 206 -6.11 -2.70 0.12
CA LEU A 206 -6.47 -4.03 -0.37
C LEU A 206 -7.97 -4.10 -0.72
N LEU A 207 -8.81 -3.48 0.10
CA LEU A 207 -10.25 -3.36 -0.17
C LEU A 207 -10.52 -2.58 -1.46
N ASN A 208 -9.83 -1.46 -1.68
CA ASN A 208 -9.87 -0.69 -2.92
C ASN A 208 -9.43 -1.53 -4.12
N ALA A 209 -8.42 -2.40 -3.93
CA ALA A 209 -7.98 -3.29 -4.99
C ALA A 209 -9.09 -4.27 -5.40
N MET A 210 -9.75 -4.87 -4.41
CA MET A 210 -10.89 -5.77 -4.63
C MET A 210 -12.07 -5.07 -5.31
N LEU A 211 -12.38 -3.83 -4.89
CA LEU A 211 -13.45 -3.01 -5.48
C LEU A 211 -13.14 -2.62 -6.93
N THR A 212 -11.87 -2.36 -7.24
CA THR A 212 -11.43 -2.09 -8.62
C THR A 212 -11.61 -3.32 -9.50
N VAL A 213 -11.21 -4.51 -9.02
CA VAL A 213 -11.45 -5.77 -9.76
C VAL A 213 -12.95 -6.02 -9.95
N ALA A 214 -13.77 -5.77 -8.93
CA ALA A 214 -15.23 -5.89 -9.04
C ALA A 214 -15.81 -4.91 -10.07
N SER A 215 -15.33 -3.66 -10.08
CA SER A 215 -15.70 -2.64 -11.06
C SER A 215 -15.36 -3.09 -12.48
N LEU A 216 -14.14 -3.59 -12.72
CA LEU A 216 -13.71 -4.08 -14.03
C LEU A 216 -14.57 -5.24 -14.53
N ARG A 217 -14.96 -6.16 -13.65
CA ARG A 217 -15.85 -7.28 -13.99
C ARG A 217 -17.30 -6.85 -14.28
N LEU A 218 -17.73 -5.72 -13.76
CA LEU A 218 -19.08 -5.19 -13.94
C LEU A 218 -19.21 -4.24 -15.14
N LYS A 219 -18.11 -3.60 -15.56
CA LYS A 219 -18.09 -2.61 -16.67
C LYS A 219 -18.64 -3.14 -17.99
N SER A 220 -18.52 -4.44 -18.27
CA SER A 220 -19.00 -5.01 -19.53
C SER A 220 -20.52 -5.22 -19.59
N GLU A 221 -21.22 -5.20 -18.46
CA GLU A 221 -22.60 -5.71 -18.39
C GLU A 221 -23.58 -4.86 -17.58
N SER A 222 -23.13 -3.90 -16.76
CA SER A 222 -24.00 -3.26 -15.77
C SER A 222 -24.03 -1.72 -15.79
N SER A 223 -25.19 -1.15 -15.45
CA SER A 223 -25.35 0.28 -15.15
C SER A 223 -24.96 0.61 -13.70
N THR A 224 -24.10 -0.21 -13.08
CA THR A 224 -23.73 -0.09 -11.67
C THR A 224 -22.28 0.38 -11.55
N ALA A 225 -22.07 1.50 -10.88
CA ALA A 225 -20.75 1.93 -10.43
C ALA A 225 -20.35 1.15 -9.19
N VAL A 226 -19.10 0.70 -9.11
CA VAL A 226 -18.46 0.31 -7.86
C VAL A 226 -17.40 1.36 -7.54
N LEU A 227 -17.55 2.03 -6.40
CA LEU A 227 -16.60 3.05 -5.94
C LEU A 227 -15.66 2.47 -4.87
N THR A 228 -14.48 3.05 -4.76
CA THR A 228 -13.49 2.76 -3.72
C THR A 228 -13.93 3.31 -2.36
N THR A 229 -13.21 2.94 -1.30
CA THR A 229 -13.39 3.50 0.05
C THR A 229 -13.15 5.00 0.12
N ASP A 230 -12.49 5.59 -0.88
CA ASP A 230 -12.23 7.03 -0.90
C ASP A 230 -13.54 7.83 -1.02
N PHE A 231 -14.55 7.29 -1.71
CA PHE A 231 -15.89 7.88 -1.72
C PHE A 231 -16.51 7.89 -0.32
N SER A 232 -16.46 6.75 0.39
CA SER A 232 -17.06 6.68 1.72
C SER A 232 -16.32 7.52 2.75
N ASN A 233 -15.00 7.65 2.61
CA ASN A 233 -14.20 8.59 3.38
C ASN A 233 -14.59 10.05 3.08
N ALA A 234 -14.68 10.43 1.80
CA ALA A 234 -15.06 11.79 1.40
C ALA A 234 -16.46 12.18 1.88
N ILE A 235 -17.42 11.25 1.88
CA ILE A 235 -18.74 11.47 2.47
C ILE A 235 -18.67 11.58 3.99
N THR A 236 -17.96 10.66 4.66
CA THR A 236 -17.87 10.64 6.13
C THR A 236 -17.23 11.90 6.68
N TYR A 237 -16.14 12.35 6.05
CA TYR A 237 -15.34 13.50 6.48
C TYR A 237 -15.63 14.77 5.68
N ARG A 238 -16.76 14.82 4.97
CA ARG A 238 -17.15 15.93 4.09
C ARG A 238 -17.03 17.31 4.75
N ALA A 239 -17.38 17.41 6.02
CA ALA A 239 -17.35 18.67 6.78
C ALA A 239 -15.97 19.03 7.35
N THR A 240 -15.02 18.10 7.38
CA THR A 240 -13.77 18.24 8.15
C THR A 240 -12.50 18.02 7.34
N MET A 241 -12.57 17.40 6.17
CA MET A 241 -11.41 17.06 5.36
C MET A 241 -11.36 17.89 4.08
N ASP A 242 -10.30 18.68 3.94
CA ASP A 242 -10.01 19.46 2.74
C ASP A 242 -9.98 18.57 1.50
N GLY A 243 -10.50 19.08 0.38
CA GLY A 243 -10.54 18.35 -0.89
C GLY A 243 -11.69 17.34 -1.05
N SER A 244 -12.45 17.02 0.01
CA SER A 244 -13.59 16.10 -0.08
C SER A 244 -14.60 16.52 -1.15
N GLU A 245 -14.93 17.81 -1.24
CA GLU A 245 -15.86 18.34 -2.25
C GLU A 245 -15.35 18.19 -3.68
N ALA A 246 -14.05 18.42 -3.92
CA ALA A 246 -13.45 18.24 -5.23
C ALA A 246 -13.49 16.77 -5.66
N GLN A 247 -13.21 15.86 -4.74
CA GLN A 247 -13.30 14.42 -4.95
C GLN A 247 -14.75 13.98 -5.24
N LEU A 248 -15.71 14.42 -4.44
CA LEU A 248 -17.13 14.12 -4.64
C LEU A 248 -17.66 14.66 -5.97
N SER A 249 -17.22 15.86 -6.37
CA SER A 249 -17.56 16.46 -7.66
C SER A 249 -17.02 15.64 -8.83
N SER A 250 -15.78 15.16 -8.74
CA SER A 250 -15.19 14.26 -9.75
C SER A 250 -15.96 12.94 -9.87
N ILE A 251 -16.36 12.37 -8.73
CA ILE A 251 -17.18 11.14 -8.69
C ILE A 251 -18.57 11.38 -9.30
N LEU A 252 -19.22 12.50 -8.98
CA LEU A 252 -20.52 12.88 -9.53
C LEU A 252 -20.45 13.04 -11.05
N SER A 253 -19.43 13.75 -11.55
CA SER A 253 -19.20 13.91 -12.99
C SER A 253 -19.05 12.55 -13.69
N ARG A 254 -18.32 11.61 -13.07
CA ARG A 254 -18.19 10.25 -13.58
C ARG A 254 -19.54 9.50 -13.55
N ILE A 255 -20.34 9.65 -12.49
CA ILE A 255 -21.66 9.02 -12.40
C ILE A 255 -22.57 9.46 -13.56
N HIS A 256 -22.63 10.76 -13.83
CA HIS A 256 -23.39 11.30 -14.95
C HIS A 256 -22.82 10.89 -16.31
N SER A 257 -21.51 11.00 -16.50
CA SER A 257 -20.87 10.73 -17.80
C SER A 257 -21.08 9.29 -18.28
N PHE A 258 -21.13 8.33 -17.35
CA PHE A 258 -21.37 6.93 -17.66
C PHE A 258 -22.83 6.50 -17.49
N ASN A 259 -23.75 7.43 -17.17
CA ASN A 259 -25.16 7.16 -16.91
C ASN A 259 -25.38 5.99 -15.93
N TYR A 260 -24.60 5.95 -14.85
CA TYR A 260 -24.80 4.92 -13.83
C TYR A 260 -26.15 5.14 -13.13
N ARG A 261 -26.90 4.06 -12.96
CA ARG A 261 -28.21 4.04 -12.27
C ARG A 261 -28.09 3.56 -10.83
N LYS A 262 -27.02 2.83 -10.55
CA LYS A 262 -26.73 2.27 -9.24
C LYS A 262 -25.30 2.57 -8.85
N VAL A 263 -25.07 2.81 -7.57
CA VAL A 263 -23.73 3.03 -7.02
C VAL A 263 -23.56 2.10 -5.82
N LEU A 264 -22.57 1.22 -5.89
CA LEU A 264 -22.17 0.33 -4.82
C LEU A 264 -20.92 0.87 -4.16
N VAL A 265 -20.96 1.01 -2.84
CA VAL A 265 -19.86 1.52 -2.03
C VAL A 265 -19.69 0.67 -0.77
N ILE A 266 -18.46 0.62 -0.26
CA ILE A 266 -18.16 -0.01 1.03
C ILE A 266 -18.01 1.09 2.07
N VAL A 267 -18.65 0.90 3.21
CA VAL A 267 -18.76 1.90 4.28
C VAL A 267 -18.03 1.40 5.52
N HIS A 268 -17.19 2.25 6.10
CA HIS A 268 -16.52 1.95 7.35
C HIS A 268 -17.47 2.15 8.54
N TYR A 269 -17.55 1.14 9.41
CA TYR A 269 -18.24 1.17 10.69
C TYR A 269 -17.19 1.11 11.80
N PRO A 270 -16.96 2.21 12.52
CA PRO A 270 -16.01 2.20 13.62
C PRO A 270 -16.31 1.12 14.68
N GLU A 271 -15.31 0.56 15.35
CA GLU A 271 -13.88 0.89 15.19
C GLU A 271 -13.16 0.13 14.07
N PHE A 272 -13.63 -1.07 13.66
CA PHE A 272 -12.93 -1.91 12.69
C PHE A 272 -13.88 -2.83 11.91
N HIS A 273 -14.85 -2.25 11.20
CA HIS A 273 -15.85 -3.04 10.49
C HIS A 273 -16.22 -2.43 9.14
N TRP A 274 -16.61 -3.27 8.19
CA TRP A 274 -17.00 -2.86 6.84
C TRP A 274 -18.41 -3.36 6.52
N GLY A 275 -19.28 -2.46 6.05
CA GLY A 275 -20.57 -2.79 5.46
C GLY A 275 -20.66 -2.35 4.01
N ALA A 276 -21.75 -2.71 3.34
CA ALA A 276 -22.03 -2.28 1.98
C ALA A 276 -23.20 -1.30 1.96
N CYS A 277 -23.15 -0.37 1.01
CA CYS A 277 -24.24 0.54 0.72
C CYS A 277 -24.50 0.54 -0.79
N LEU A 278 -25.75 0.30 -1.16
CA LEU A 278 -26.24 0.37 -2.53
C LEU A 278 -27.16 1.58 -2.66
N ILE A 279 -26.78 2.51 -3.53
CA ILE A 279 -27.58 3.68 -3.89
C ILE A 279 -28.25 3.37 -5.23
N ASP A 280 -29.56 3.22 -5.23
CA ASP A 280 -30.38 3.12 -6.44
C ASP A 280 -30.87 4.52 -6.80
N LEU A 281 -30.26 5.12 -7.83
CA LEU A 281 -30.54 6.50 -8.25
C LEU A 281 -31.90 6.60 -8.95
N ASP A 282 -32.31 5.56 -9.67
CA ASP A 282 -33.61 5.50 -10.36
C ASP A 282 -34.76 5.39 -9.33
N GLN A 283 -34.61 4.52 -8.33
CA GLN A 283 -35.63 4.32 -7.29
C GLN A 283 -35.53 5.33 -6.14
N ARG A 284 -34.42 6.06 -6.05
CA ARG A 284 -34.05 6.91 -4.91
C ARG A 284 -34.08 6.15 -3.59
N ILE A 285 -33.42 4.99 -3.56
CA ILE A 285 -33.32 4.15 -2.35
C ILE A 285 -31.85 3.93 -2.02
N VAL A 286 -31.49 4.14 -0.76
CA VAL A 286 -30.20 3.79 -0.18
C VAL A 286 -30.37 2.57 0.70
N ARG A 287 -29.79 1.43 0.30
CA ARG A 287 -29.85 0.19 1.07
C ARG A 287 -28.50 -0.12 1.71
N PHE A 288 -28.50 -0.27 3.02
CA PHE A 288 -27.34 -0.70 3.79
C PHE A 288 -27.39 -2.18 4.11
N GLY A 289 -26.21 -2.79 4.11
CA GLY A 289 -26.04 -4.21 4.35
C GLY A 289 -24.84 -4.44 5.24
N ASP A 290 -25.09 -5.07 6.38
CA ASP A 290 -24.06 -5.40 7.34
C ASP A 290 -24.21 -6.86 7.78
N GLY A 291 -23.16 -7.65 7.60
CA GLY A 291 -23.13 -9.03 8.08
C GLY A 291 -23.14 -9.16 9.61
N LEU A 292 -22.78 -8.12 10.37
CA LEU A 292 -22.93 -8.06 11.84
C LEU A 292 -24.28 -7.48 12.28
N HIS A 293 -25.13 -7.07 11.34
CA HIS A 293 -26.43 -6.45 11.60
C HIS A 293 -26.36 -5.23 12.54
N ARG A 294 -25.31 -4.40 12.44
CA ARG A 294 -25.27 -3.12 13.15
C ARG A 294 -26.30 -2.16 12.55
N GLY A 295 -26.67 -1.16 13.34
CA GLY A 295 -27.49 -0.04 12.86
C GLY A 295 -26.76 0.79 11.81
N LEU A 296 -27.45 1.73 11.18
CA LEU A 296 -26.89 2.59 10.13
C LEU A 296 -25.70 3.44 10.65
N PRO A 297 -24.65 3.67 9.84
CA PRO A 297 -23.54 4.52 10.23
C PRO A 297 -24.00 5.98 10.15
N SER A 298 -24.39 6.56 11.28
CA SER A 298 -25.16 7.83 11.35
C SER A 298 -24.50 8.98 10.60
N ILE A 299 -23.20 9.23 10.85
CA ILE A 299 -22.44 10.33 10.23
C ILE A 299 -22.39 10.16 8.70
N PHE A 300 -21.98 8.98 8.23
CA PHE A 300 -21.94 8.68 6.79
C PHE A 300 -23.33 8.83 6.15
N THR A 301 -24.37 8.29 6.80
CA THR A 301 -25.75 8.31 6.28
C THR A 301 -26.28 9.73 6.15
N GLN A 302 -26.09 10.55 7.20
CA GLN A 302 -26.51 11.95 7.19
C GLN A 302 -25.82 12.74 6.08
N ASN A 303 -24.49 12.63 5.98
CA ASN A 303 -23.71 13.34 4.97
C ASN A 303 -24.04 12.86 3.55
N LEU A 304 -24.28 11.56 3.37
CA LEU A 304 -24.68 10.96 2.10
C LEU A 304 -26.01 11.56 1.62
N LEU A 305 -27.01 11.64 2.50
CA LEU A 305 -28.33 12.19 2.13
C LEU A 305 -28.26 13.67 1.74
N VAL A 306 -27.43 14.47 2.44
CA VAL A 306 -27.19 15.87 2.07
C VAL A 306 -26.55 15.94 0.68
N TRP A 307 -25.49 15.15 0.45
CA TRP A 307 -24.80 15.12 -0.84
C TRP A 307 -25.71 14.66 -1.99
N LEU A 308 -26.52 13.62 -1.77
CA LEU A 308 -27.48 13.12 -2.76
C LEU A 308 -28.54 14.17 -3.12
N LYS A 309 -29.07 14.89 -2.12
CA LYS A 309 -30.05 15.95 -2.33
C LYS A 309 -29.47 17.09 -3.18
N GLU A 310 -28.25 17.52 -2.86
CA GLU A 310 -27.57 18.61 -3.57
C GLU A 310 -27.16 18.20 -4.99
N SER A 311 -26.63 16.99 -5.15
CA SER A 311 -26.04 16.52 -6.41
C SER A 311 -27.08 16.13 -7.45
N PHE A 312 -28.22 15.59 -7.03
CA PHE A 312 -29.27 15.08 -7.93
C PHE A 312 -30.50 15.97 -8.00
N GLN A 313 -30.40 17.22 -7.50
CA GLN A 313 -31.44 18.25 -7.55
C GLN A 313 -32.82 17.73 -7.14
N VAL A 314 -32.85 16.96 -6.06
CA VAL A 314 -34.09 16.35 -5.59
C VAL A 314 -35.02 17.45 -5.08
N ASP A 315 -36.22 17.56 -5.66
CA ASP A 315 -37.19 18.62 -5.36
C ASP A 315 -37.54 18.67 -3.85
N ARG A 316 -37.99 19.84 -3.38
CA ARG A 316 -38.43 20.04 -1.98
C ARG A 316 -39.66 19.17 -1.68
N GLY A 317 -39.43 17.94 -1.28
CA GLY A 317 -40.47 16.96 -0.94
C GLY A 317 -40.09 15.53 -1.31
N GLU A 318 -39.17 15.37 -2.25
CA GLU A 318 -38.61 14.08 -2.61
C GLU A 318 -37.35 13.83 -1.76
N GLN A 319 -37.19 12.61 -1.26
CA GLN A 319 -36.02 12.22 -0.47
C GLN A 319 -35.62 10.80 -0.85
N PHE A 320 -34.34 10.50 -0.70
CA PHE A 320 -33.89 9.12 -0.78
C PHE A 320 -34.40 8.35 0.44
N GLU A 321 -35.10 7.24 0.21
CA GLU A 321 -35.49 6.32 1.28
C GLU A 321 -34.25 5.56 1.76
N VAL A 322 -34.07 5.43 3.08
CA VAL A 322 -32.96 4.67 3.66
C VAL A 322 -33.47 3.38 4.28
N MET A 323 -32.91 2.26 3.85
CA MET A 323 -33.27 0.92 4.30
C MET A 323 -32.01 0.19 4.82
N ASN A 324 -32.17 -0.69 5.81
CA ASN A 324 -31.10 -1.56 6.33
C ASN A 324 -31.37 -3.03 5.96
N ASP A 325 -31.69 -3.27 4.69
CA ASP A 325 -32.19 -4.54 4.17
C ASP A 325 -31.37 -5.09 3.00
N LEU A 326 -30.19 -4.49 2.69
CA LEU A 326 -29.33 -5.00 1.63
C LEU A 326 -28.85 -6.40 2.00
N PRO A 327 -29.18 -7.45 1.22
CA PRO A 327 -28.89 -8.82 1.61
C PRO A 327 -27.40 -9.04 1.82
N CYS A 328 -27.02 -9.37 3.05
CA CYS A 328 -25.65 -9.68 3.43
C CYS A 328 -25.59 -11.01 4.16
N ARG A 329 -24.53 -11.78 3.91
CA ARG A 329 -24.29 -13.01 4.66
C ARG A 329 -23.87 -12.65 6.08
N ARG A 330 -24.54 -13.23 7.07
CA ARG A 330 -24.26 -12.99 8.49
C ARG A 330 -22.83 -13.43 8.83
N GLN A 331 -22.08 -12.54 9.47
CA GLN A 331 -20.76 -12.83 10.03
C GLN A 331 -20.92 -13.35 11.46
N LYS A 332 -20.06 -14.29 11.84
CA LYS A 332 -20.02 -14.80 13.22
C LYS A 332 -19.12 -13.97 14.13
N THR A 333 -18.11 -13.31 13.55
CA THR A 333 -17.11 -12.50 14.27
C THR A 333 -16.77 -11.26 13.45
N ILE A 334 -16.21 -10.24 14.11
CA ILE A 334 -15.77 -8.97 13.50
C ILE A 334 -14.57 -9.17 12.54
N ILE A 335 -13.87 -10.30 12.68
CA ILE A 335 -12.57 -10.52 12.05
C ILE A 335 -12.70 -11.24 10.70
N HIS A 336 -13.88 -11.79 10.36
CA HIS A 336 -14.10 -12.50 9.10
C HIS A 336 -14.25 -11.57 7.90
N ALA A 337 -13.10 -11.06 7.44
CA ALA A 337 -12.90 -10.43 6.14
C ALA A 337 -13.37 -11.28 4.95
N GLU A 338 -13.45 -12.61 5.10
CA GLU A 338 -13.94 -13.57 4.10
C GLU A 338 -15.30 -13.18 3.49
N LEU A 339 -16.08 -12.37 4.19
CA LEU A 339 -17.43 -12.04 3.79
C LEU A 339 -17.53 -10.81 2.90
N LEU A 340 -16.50 -9.99 2.76
CA LEU A 340 -16.50 -8.86 1.82
C LEU A 340 -16.46 -9.32 0.35
N PRO A 341 -15.62 -10.32 -0.02
CA PRO A 341 -15.78 -11.02 -1.30
C PRO A 341 -17.15 -11.66 -1.43
N SER A 342 -17.72 -12.25 -0.37
CA SER A 342 -19.04 -12.87 -0.42
C SER A 342 -20.17 -11.85 -0.58
N MET A 343 -20.04 -10.66 0.01
CA MET A 343 -20.95 -9.53 -0.12
C MET A 343 -20.83 -8.97 -1.53
N LEU A 344 -19.62 -8.72 -2.03
CA LEU A 344 -19.40 -8.30 -3.41
C LEU A 344 -19.94 -9.34 -4.41
N LEU A 345 -19.71 -10.63 -4.19
CA LEU A 345 -20.26 -11.71 -5.03
C LEU A 345 -21.78 -11.81 -4.93
N SER A 346 -22.35 -11.64 -3.74
CA SER A 346 -23.80 -11.61 -3.54
C SER A 346 -24.40 -10.40 -4.25
N ILE A 347 -23.76 -9.24 -4.17
CA ILE A 347 -24.20 -8.00 -4.81
C ILE A 347 -24.02 -8.09 -6.34
N MET A 348 -22.93 -8.68 -6.82
CA MET A 348 -22.71 -8.98 -8.25
C MET A 348 -23.73 -9.99 -8.78
N SER A 349 -24.10 -10.99 -7.98
CA SER A 349 -25.15 -11.96 -8.32
C SER A 349 -26.54 -11.32 -8.33
N LEU A 350 -26.82 -10.43 -7.36
CA LEU A 350 -28.07 -9.68 -7.27
C LEU A 350 -28.22 -8.71 -8.44
N THR A 351 -27.16 -7.98 -8.83
CA THR A 351 -27.18 -7.11 -10.01
C THR A 351 -27.46 -7.89 -11.28
N LYS A 352 -26.76 -9.01 -11.52
CA LYS A 352 -27.03 -9.89 -12.67
C LYS A 352 -28.45 -10.47 -12.67
N SER A 353 -28.95 -10.88 -11.50
CA SER A 353 -30.30 -11.45 -11.37
C SER A 353 -31.39 -10.40 -11.58
N TYR A 354 -31.18 -9.18 -11.07
CA TYR A 354 -32.10 -8.06 -11.23
C TYR A 354 -32.16 -7.59 -12.69
N GLU A 355 -31.01 -7.47 -13.35
CA GLU A 355 -30.92 -7.12 -14.77
C GLU A 355 -31.61 -8.16 -15.66
N ARG A 356 -31.50 -9.46 -15.34
CA ARG A 356 -32.21 -10.51 -16.07
C ARG A 356 -33.73 -10.42 -15.93
N ARG A 357 -34.25 -10.02 -14.77
CA ARG A 357 -35.70 -9.90 -14.53
C ARG A 357 -36.34 -8.67 -15.15
N ASN A 358 -35.55 -7.61 -15.37
CA ASN A 358 -36.05 -6.32 -15.86
C ASN A 358 -35.66 -6.02 -17.31
N LYS A 359 -35.15 -6.99 -18.07
CA LYS A 359 -35.07 -6.85 -19.52
C LYS A 359 -36.48 -6.85 -20.09
N PRO A 360 -36.90 -5.81 -20.85
CA PRO A 360 -38.18 -5.85 -21.56
C PRO A 360 -38.17 -7.04 -22.51
N VAL A 361 -39.25 -7.83 -22.46
CA VAL A 361 -39.47 -9.01 -23.32
C VAL A 361 -39.62 -8.59 -24.77
#